data_AF-A0A351Y6B5-F1
#
_entry.id   AF-A0A351Y6B5-F1
#
_cell.length_a   1.000
_cell.length_b   1.000
_cell.length_c   1.000
_cell.angle_alpha   90.00
_cell.angle_beta   90.00
_cell.angle_gamma   90.00
#
_symmetry.space_group_name_H-M   'P 1'
#
loop_
_entity.id
_entity.type
_entity.pdbx_description
1 polymer ?
#
loop_
_entity_poly.entity_id
_entity_poly.type
_entity_poly.pdbx_seq_one_letter_code
_entity_poly.pdbx_strand_id
1 'polypeptide(L)'
;MKYVIGIFVAFVAMISVSFAQEYILFYGNGCPHCANVEEYIKDNDLTKKFDLVKKEVFFNKTNLIELDGYLEKHKLTYDKIGVPFLIINSGVDCSYVNGDTNIIDYFSGKLAQIATAACKDTALSGGVQPVEKSLKQRLSFFAIMLPAAISDSINPCAFAVMLLLLSSILSRRQSRRKTLLA
;
A
#
# COMPACT_ATOMS: atom_id res chain seq x y z
N MET A 1 -1.49 -36.76 1.03
CA MET A 1 -0.61 -35.71 0.46
C MET A 1 -1.37 -34.70 -0.40
N LYS A 2 -2.26 -35.11 -1.31
CA LYS A 2 -3.06 -34.19 -2.16
C LYS A 2 -3.95 -33.20 -1.37
N TYR A 3 -4.55 -33.65 -0.27
CA TYR A 3 -5.37 -32.81 0.61
C TYR A 3 -4.57 -31.82 1.47
N VAL A 4 -3.31 -32.15 1.80
CA VAL A 4 -2.44 -31.29 2.62
C VAL A 4 -1.95 -30.09 1.82
N ILE A 5 -1.64 -30.30 0.54
CA ILE A 5 -1.25 -29.23 -0.40
C ILE A 5 -2.46 -28.31 -0.68
N GLY A 6 -3.67 -28.89 -0.85
CA GLY A 6 -4.89 -28.11 -1.04
C GLY A 6 -5.26 -27.23 0.17
N ILE A 7 -5.08 -27.73 1.40
CA ILE A 7 -5.32 -26.98 2.63
C ILE A 7 -4.29 -25.83 2.79
N PHE A 8 -3.03 -26.06 2.42
CA PHE A 8 -1.99 -25.03 2.52
C PHE A 8 -2.22 -23.88 1.53
N VAL A 9 -2.66 -24.18 0.30
CA VAL A 9 -3.00 -23.15 -0.70
C VAL A 9 -4.25 -22.35 -0.28
N ALA A 10 -5.24 -23.00 0.34
CA ALA A 10 -6.42 -22.31 0.88
C ALA A 10 -6.09 -21.39 2.08
N PHE A 11 -5.10 -21.76 2.90
CA PHE A 11 -4.67 -20.96 4.05
C PHE A 11 -3.88 -19.71 3.64
N VAL A 12 -3.07 -19.80 2.57
CA VAL A 12 -2.33 -18.65 2.01
C VAL A 12 -3.28 -17.64 1.34
N ALA A 13 -4.39 -18.10 0.75
CA ALA A 13 -5.37 -17.22 0.10
C ALA A 13 -6.19 -16.35 1.07
N MET A 14 -6.33 -16.74 2.35
CA MET A 14 -7.10 -15.97 3.36
C MET A 14 -6.34 -14.79 3.98
N ILE A 15 -5.02 -14.67 3.79
CA ILE A 15 -4.19 -13.69 4.53
C ILE A 15 -4.20 -12.28 3.89
N SER A 16 -4.97 -12.06 2.83
CA SER A 16 -5.11 -10.73 2.22
C SER A 16 -6.07 -9.83 3.02
N VAL A 17 -5.83 -9.68 4.33
CA VAL A 17 -6.49 -8.64 5.13
C VAL A 17 -5.80 -7.31 4.80
N SER A 18 -6.44 -6.50 3.96
CA SER A 18 -6.06 -5.11 3.78
C SER A 18 -6.55 -4.33 4.99
N PHE A 19 -5.65 -3.98 5.91
CA PHE A 19 -5.98 -3.09 7.02
C PHE A 19 -6.18 -1.68 6.48
N ALA A 20 -7.42 -1.17 6.58
CA ALA A 20 -7.70 0.24 6.31
C ALA A 20 -7.06 1.10 7.42
N GLN A 21 -6.39 2.19 7.01
CA GLN A 21 -5.79 3.14 7.94
C GLN A 21 -6.83 4.20 8.31
N GLU A 22 -7.23 4.22 9.59
CA GLU A 22 -8.18 5.18 10.15
C GLU A 22 -7.44 6.32 10.84
N TYR A 23 -7.97 7.54 10.69
CA TYR A 23 -7.43 8.77 11.26
C TYR A 23 -8.47 9.41 12.16
N ILE A 24 -8.09 9.75 13.40
CA ILE A 24 -8.98 10.42 14.35
C ILE A 24 -8.32 11.73 14.78
N LEU A 25 -8.90 12.86 14.39
CA LEU A 25 -8.45 14.19 14.79
C LEU A 25 -9.27 14.68 15.98
N PHE A 26 -8.61 14.82 17.13
CA PHE A 26 -9.16 15.49 18.29
C PHE A 26 -8.89 16.99 18.21
N TYR A 27 -9.94 17.80 18.34
CA TYR A 27 -9.91 19.26 18.24
C TYR A 27 -10.76 19.91 19.33
N GLY A 28 -10.59 21.21 19.56
CA GLY A 28 -11.42 21.99 20.48
C GLY A 28 -12.12 23.14 19.77
N ASN A 29 -13.39 23.38 20.08
CA ASN A 29 -14.09 24.55 19.55
C ASN A 29 -13.48 25.84 20.10
N GLY A 30 -13.08 26.77 19.21
CA GLY A 30 -12.41 28.02 19.58
C GLY A 30 -10.88 27.91 19.73
N CYS A 31 -10.29 26.77 19.37
CA CYS A 31 -8.84 26.54 19.33
C CYS A 31 -8.23 27.10 18.01
N PRO A 32 -7.36 28.13 18.06
CA PRO A 32 -6.77 28.71 16.83
C PRO A 32 -5.91 27.72 16.04
N HIS A 33 -5.09 26.90 16.71
CA HIS A 33 -4.26 25.89 16.05
C HIS A 33 -5.07 24.80 15.36
N CYS A 34 -6.23 24.48 15.93
CA CYS A 34 -7.13 23.49 15.36
C CYS A 34 -7.72 24.00 14.04
N ALA A 35 -8.04 25.30 13.96
CA ALA A 35 -8.57 25.91 12.75
C ALA A 35 -7.63 25.77 11.55
N ASN A 36 -6.31 25.92 11.76
CA ASN A 36 -5.29 25.73 10.71
C ASN A 36 -5.38 24.34 10.07
N VAL A 37 -5.51 23.30 10.90
CA VAL A 37 -5.62 21.91 10.44
C VAL A 37 -6.96 21.66 9.76
N GLU A 38 -8.05 22.22 10.29
CA GLU A 38 -9.37 22.07 9.71
C GLU A 38 -9.50 22.74 8.33
N GLU A 39 -8.90 23.91 8.16
CA GLU A 39 -8.82 24.59 6.86
C GLU A 39 -8.02 23.75 5.87
N TYR A 40 -6.84 23.25 6.26
CA TYR A 40 -6.04 22.38 5.42
C TYR A 40 -6.78 21.08 5.02
N ILE A 41 -7.52 20.47 5.95
CA ILE A 41 -8.36 19.30 5.69
C ILE A 41 -9.42 19.61 4.64
N LYS A 42 -10.06 20.77 4.74
CA LYS A 42 -11.13 21.21 3.84
C LYS A 42 -10.57 21.51 2.45
N ASP A 43 -9.48 22.26 2.37
CA ASP A 43 -8.88 22.72 1.10
C ASP A 43 -8.34 21.56 0.27
N ASN A 44 -7.92 20.46 0.91
CA ASN A 44 -7.37 19.28 0.24
C ASN A 44 -8.35 18.11 0.14
N ASP A 45 -9.61 18.30 0.53
CA ASP A 45 -10.65 17.25 0.56
C ASP A 45 -10.19 15.98 1.32
N LEU A 46 -9.47 16.13 2.43
CA LEU A 46 -8.82 14.99 3.10
C LEU A 46 -9.83 13.95 3.60
N THR A 47 -11.03 14.37 3.99
CA THR A 47 -12.12 13.47 4.42
C THR A 47 -12.64 12.57 3.30
N LYS A 48 -12.39 12.90 2.03
CA LYS A 48 -12.73 12.05 0.88
C LYS A 48 -11.60 11.08 0.51
N LYS A 49 -10.36 11.42 0.88
CA LYS A 49 -9.14 10.67 0.51
C LYS A 49 -8.70 9.71 1.60
N PHE A 50 -9.03 10.03 2.85
CA PHE A 50 -8.65 9.28 4.05
C PHE A 50 -9.88 9.05 4.91
N ASP A 51 -9.91 7.94 5.63
CA ASP A 51 -10.92 7.67 6.65
C ASP A 51 -10.62 8.53 7.89
N LEU A 52 -11.02 9.81 7.82
CA LEU A 52 -10.71 10.84 8.80
C LEU A 52 -11.95 11.26 9.59
N VAL A 53 -11.95 10.94 10.88
CA VAL A 53 -13.00 11.30 11.85
C VAL A 53 -12.53 12.47 12.70
N LYS A 54 -13.37 13.49 12.86
CA LYS A 54 -13.08 14.64 13.75
C LYS A 54 -13.87 14.55 15.04
N LYS A 55 -13.21 14.68 16.19
CA LYS A 55 -13.82 14.61 17.52
C LYS A 55 -13.51 15.86 18.34
N GLU A 56 -14.55 16.59 18.71
CA GLU A 56 -14.45 17.80 19.55
C GLU A 56 -14.27 17.38 21.02
N VAL A 57 -13.38 18.00 21.79
CA VAL A 57 -13.09 17.58 23.19
C VAL A 57 -13.36 18.62 24.27
N PHE A 58 -13.54 19.91 23.95
CA PHE A 58 -13.77 20.93 24.99
C PHE A 58 -15.20 20.87 25.54
N PHE A 59 -16.18 20.54 24.70
CA PHE A 59 -17.60 20.52 25.06
C PHE A 59 -18.21 19.11 24.97
N ASN A 60 -17.44 18.10 24.55
CA ASN A 60 -17.87 16.71 24.52
C ASN A 60 -16.99 15.83 25.42
N LYS A 61 -17.52 15.53 26.62
CA LYS A 61 -16.83 14.71 27.63
C LYS A 61 -16.54 13.28 27.16
N THR A 62 -17.40 12.70 26.32
CA THR A 62 -17.20 11.34 25.80
C THR A 62 -15.96 11.28 24.91
N ASN A 63 -15.81 12.26 24.02
CA ASN A 63 -14.63 12.36 23.16
C ASN A 63 -13.36 12.68 23.97
N LEU A 64 -13.46 13.49 25.03
CA LEU A 64 -12.34 13.77 25.92
C LEU A 64 -11.86 12.50 26.65
N ILE A 65 -12.77 11.70 27.19
CA ILE A 65 -12.45 10.40 27.81
C ILE A 65 -11.80 9.45 26.79
N GLU A 66 -12.25 9.48 25.54
CA GLU A 66 -11.61 8.70 24.49
C GLU A 66 -10.18 9.17 24.19
N LEU A 67 -9.95 10.49 24.13
CA LEU A 67 -8.61 11.06 24.01
C LEU A 67 -7.72 10.63 25.19
N ASP A 68 -8.23 10.67 26.42
CA ASP A 68 -7.51 10.22 27.62
C ASP A 68 -7.03 8.77 27.46
N GLY A 69 -7.89 7.88 26.98
CA GLY A 69 -7.53 6.48 26.74
C GLY A 69 -6.39 6.32 25.72
N TYR A 70 -6.34 7.15 24.68
CA TYR A 70 -5.22 7.15 23.74
C TYR A 70 -3.94 7.71 24.36
N LEU A 71 -4.02 8.78 25.15
CA LEU A 71 -2.86 9.34 25.84
C LEU A 71 -2.26 8.34 26.83
N GLU A 72 -3.09 7.63 27.60
CA GLU A 72 -2.65 6.57 28.50
C GLU A 72 -1.94 5.42 27.75
N LYS A 73 -2.52 4.96 26.64
CA LYS A 73 -1.93 3.93 25.78
C LYS A 73 -0.53 4.31 25.29
N HIS A 74 -0.31 5.61 25.03
CA HIS A 74 0.97 6.15 24.59
C HIS A 74 1.86 6.67 25.74
N LYS A 75 1.43 6.52 27.01
CA LYS A 75 2.15 7.01 28.21
C LYS A 75 2.43 8.53 28.15
N LEU A 76 1.43 9.27 27.70
CA LEU A 76 1.48 10.71 27.50
C LEU A 76 0.66 11.45 28.56
N THR A 77 1.00 12.72 28.80
CA THR A 77 0.31 13.60 29.73
C THR A 77 -0.03 14.94 29.07
N TYR A 78 -1.09 15.58 29.55
CA TYR A 78 -1.56 16.88 29.04
C TYR A 78 -0.55 18.03 29.25
N ASP A 79 0.42 17.85 30.13
CA ASP A 79 1.44 18.85 30.45
C ASP A 79 2.29 19.27 29.23
N LYS A 80 2.35 18.40 28.21
CA LYS A 80 3.14 18.63 26.98
C LYS A 80 2.33 18.47 25.70
N ILE A 81 1.04 18.14 25.81
CA ILE A 81 0.21 17.76 24.68
C ILE A 81 -1.13 18.46 24.78
N GLY A 82 -1.57 19.04 23.66
CA GLY A 82 -2.87 19.68 23.52
C GLY A 82 -3.53 19.34 22.19
N VAL A 83 -4.65 20.00 21.89
CA VAL A 83 -5.28 19.92 20.56
C VAL A 83 -4.66 20.95 19.61
N PRO A 84 -4.56 20.67 18.30
CA PRO A 84 -5.03 19.47 17.61
C PRO A 84 -4.14 18.24 17.85
N PHE A 85 -4.77 17.08 18.00
CA PHE A 85 -4.10 15.81 18.25
C PHE A 85 -4.65 14.74 17.30
N LEU A 86 -3.78 14.13 16.51
CA LEU A 86 -4.15 13.12 15.51
C LEU A 86 -3.73 11.72 15.98
N ILE A 87 -4.69 10.80 15.99
CA ILE A 87 -4.44 9.36 16.10
C ILE A 87 -4.46 8.72 14.72
N ILE A 88 -3.51 7.82 14.49
CA ILE A 88 -3.37 7.04 13.28
C ILE A 88 -3.46 5.57 13.67
N ASN A 89 -4.53 4.91 13.25
CA ASN A 89 -4.77 3.50 13.52
C ASN A 89 -4.59 2.69 12.23
N SER A 90 -3.64 1.76 12.22
CA SER A 90 -3.30 0.93 11.06
C SER A 90 -3.64 -0.55 11.30
N GLY A 91 -4.60 -0.81 12.20
CA GLY A 91 -5.00 -2.16 12.62
C GLY A 91 -4.02 -2.81 13.58
N VAL A 92 -2.77 -3.00 13.16
CA VAL A 92 -1.71 -3.59 13.99
C VAL A 92 -0.97 -2.56 14.85
N ASP A 93 -0.85 -1.34 14.32
CA ASP A 93 -0.10 -0.24 14.95
C ASP A 93 -1.01 0.96 15.21
N CYS A 94 -0.83 1.56 16.39
CA CYS A 94 -1.46 2.81 16.78
C CYS A 94 -0.35 3.84 16.97
N SER A 95 -0.42 4.94 16.25
CA SER A 95 0.57 6.03 16.27
C SER A 95 -0.15 7.36 16.48
N TYR A 96 0.57 8.41 16.85
CA TYR A 96 -0.01 9.73 17.05
C TYR A 96 0.87 10.85 16.48
N VAL A 97 0.25 12.00 16.19
CA VAL A 97 0.92 13.24 15.79
C VAL A 97 0.25 14.38 16.57
N ASN A 98 1.05 15.24 17.19
CA ASN A 98 0.56 16.39 17.95
C ASN A 98 0.98 17.71 17.32
N GLY A 99 0.10 18.70 17.38
CA GLY A 99 0.35 20.06 16.90
C GLY A 99 -0.07 20.25 15.44
N ASP A 100 -0.47 21.47 15.11
CA ASP A 100 -1.00 21.83 13.81
C ASP A 100 0.01 21.61 12.67
N THR A 101 1.22 22.13 12.83
CA THR A 101 2.29 22.07 11.81
C THR A 101 2.64 20.61 11.48
N ASN A 102 2.85 19.79 12.51
CA ASN A 102 3.20 18.37 12.32
C ASN A 102 2.08 17.57 11.65
N ILE A 103 0.82 17.88 11.95
CA ILE A 103 -0.34 17.20 11.35
C ILE A 103 -0.46 17.60 9.87
N ILE A 104 -0.31 18.89 9.55
CA ILE A 104 -0.32 19.39 8.16
C ILE A 104 0.81 18.75 7.36
N ASP A 105 2.03 18.73 7.90
CA ASP A 105 3.20 18.13 7.26
C ASP A 105 3.04 16.62 7.05
N TYR A 106 2.42 15.92 8.00
CA TYR A 106 2.10 14.50 7.86
C TYR A 106 1.17 14.25 6.67
N PHE A 107 0.06 15.01 6.57
CA PHE A 107 -0.89 14.85 5.47
C PHE A 107 -0.34 15.34 4.13
N SER A 108 0.45 16.42 4.11
CA SER A 108 1.10 16.90 2.88
C SER A 108 2.05 15.83 2.31
N GLY A 109 2.85 15.19 3.18
CA GLY A 109 3.71 14.07 2.80
C GLY A 109 2.91 12.86 2.29
N LYS A 110 1.78 12.53 2.92
CA LYS A 110 0.88 11.46 2.46
C LYS A 110 0.25 11.76 1.10
N LEU A 111 -0.20 13.00 0.88
CA LEU A 111 -0.74 13.43 -0.41
C LEU A 111 0.30 13.36 -1.53
N ALA A 112 1.55 13.80 -1.25
CA ALA A 112 2.65 13.68 -2.21
C ALA A 112 2.92 12.22 -2.57
N GLN A 113 2.89 11.31 -1.59
CA GLN A 113 3.04 9.88 -1.85
C GLN A 113 1.90 9.33 -2.72
N ILE A 114 0.64 9.70 -2.46
CA ILE A 114 -0.50 9.29 -3.29
C ILE A 114 -0.33 9.80 -4.73
N ALA A 115 0.10 11.05 -4.91
CA ALA A 115 0.36 11.61 -6.24
C ALA A 115 1.46 10.82 -6.99
N THR A 116 2.52 10.40 -6.30
CA THR A 116 3.58 9.56 -6.90
C THR A 116 3.17 8.10 -7.13
N ALA A 117 2.24 7.57 -6.33
CA ALA A 117 1.72 6.21 -6.46
C ALA A 117 0.68 6.11 -7.58
N ALA A 118 -0.06 7.19 -7.85
CA ALA A 118 -1.06 7.26 -8.92
C ALA A 118 -0.47 7.32 -10.33
N CYS A 119 0.81 7.67 -10.48
CA CYS A 119 1.51 7.66 -11.77
C CYS A 119 2.85 6.93 -11.65
N LYS A 120 2.81 5.61 -11.70
CA LYS A 120 3.96 4.82 -12.16
C LYS A 120 3.77 4.37 -13.61
N ASP A 121 3.33 5.31 -14.45
CA ASP A 121 3.65 5.25 -15.86
C ASP A 121 5.14 5.58 -15.98
N THR A 122 5.94 4.55 -16.23
CA THR A 122 7.36 4.72 -16.54
C THR A 122 7.47 5.34 -17.93
N ALA A 123 7.41 6.66 -17.99
CA ALA A 123 7.89 7.45 -19.12
C ALA A 123 9.08 8.30 -18.63
N LEU A 124 10.21 8.08 -19.31
CA LEU A 124 11.52 8.68 -19.08
C LEU A 124 11.51 10.22 -19.21
N SER A 125 12.04 10.91 -18.22
CA SER A 125 12.87 12.14 -18.31
C SER A 125 13.31 12.44 -16.87
N GLY A 126 14.57 12.44 -16.46
CA GLY A 126 15.78 12.92 -17.13
C GLY A 126 16.34 14.09 -16.31
N GLY A 127 17.10 13.83 -15.24
CA GLY A 127 17.77 14.88 -14.43
C GLY A 127 18.23 14.51 -13.00
N VAL A 128 19.29 13.70 -12.89
CA VAL A 128 20.53 13.79 -12.02
C VAL A 128 20.47 14.71 -10.76
N GLN A 129 20.93 14.44 -9.52
CA GLN A 129 21.76 13.44 -8.76
C GLN A 129 21.87 13.95 -7.28
N PRO A 130 22.34 13.20 -6.22
CA PRO A 130 23.56 12.37 -6.23
C PRO A 130 23.47 10.91 -5.77
N VAL A 131 24.42 10.20 -6.37
CA VAL A 131 24.73 8.78 -6.42
C VAL A 131 25.74 8.42 -5.35
N GLU A 132 25.52 7.29 -4.68
CA GLU A 132 26.64 6.43 -4.22
C GLU A 132 26.23 4.96 -4.07
N LYS A 133 24.96 4.65 -3.76
CA LYS A 133 24.46 3.24 -3.61
C LYS A 133 24.00 2.55 -4.91
N SER A 134 24.40 3.04 -6.08
CA SER A 134 23.77 2.69 -7.36
C SER A 134 24.08 1.31 -7.92
N LEU A 135 25.17 0.65 -7.54
CA LEU A 135 25.58 -0.61 -8.20
C LEU A 135 24.90 -1.85 -7.59
N LYS A 136 24.85 -1.95 -6.25
CA LYS A 136 24.11 -3.03 -5.57
C LYS A 136 22.60 -2.95 -5.81
N GLN A 137 22.04 -1.74 -5.86
CA GLN A 137 20.62 -1.55 -6.12
C GLN A 137 20.24 -1.91 -7.56
N ARG A 138 21.09 -1.59 -8.55
CA ARG A 138 20.91 -2.02 -9.94
C ARG A 138 21.06 -3.53 -10.09
N LEU A 139 22.02 -4.15 -9.41
CA LEU A 139 22.18 -5.60 -9.40
C LEU A 139 20.96 -6.30 -8.80
N SER A 140 20.42 -5.76 -7.71
CA SER A 140 19.19 -6.27 -7.09
C SER A 140 17.97 -6.08 -8.00
N PHE A 141 17.92 -5.01 -8.79
CA PHE A 141 16.85 -4.76 -9.75
C PHE A 141 16.87 -5.76 -10.91
N PHE A 142 18.04 -6.01 -11.51
CA PHE A 142 18.18 -7.00 -12.58
C PHE A 142 17.98 -8.44 -12.06
N ALA A 143 18.41 -8.73 -10.83
CA ALA A 143 18.19 -10.02 -10.18
C ALA A 143 16.71 -10.34 -9.90
N ILE A 144 15.86 -9.33 -9.74
CA ILE A 144 14.42 -9.49 -9.49
C ILE A 144 13.63 -9.44 -10.81
N MET A 145 14.04 -8.60 -11.77
CA MET A 145 13.38 -8.46 -13.07
C MET A 145 13.49 -9.70 -13.95
N LEU A 146 14.65 -10.36 -13.97
CA LEU A 146 14.90 -11.52 -14.82
C LEU A 146 14.00 -12.73 -14.49
N PRO A 147 13.83 -13.14 -13.22
CA PRO A 147 12.93 -14.26 -12.88
C PRO A 147 11.44 -13.92 -13.08
N ALA A 148 11.02 -12.68 -12.82
CA ALA A 148 9.64 -12.24 -13.05
C ALA A 148 9.26 -12.25 -14.55
N ALA A 149 10.18 -11.82 -15.42
CA ALA A 149 9.97 -11.88 -16.87
C ALA A 149 9.91 -13.32 -17.41
N ILE A 150 10.71 -14.24 -16.81
CA ILE A 150 10.66 -15.67 -17.17
C ILE A 150 9.37 -16.31 -16.67
N SER A 151 8.81 -15.90 -15.52
CA SER A 151 7.57 -16.48 -14.99
C SER A 151 6.34 -16.14 -15.84
N ASP A 152 6.25 -14.93 -16.39
CA ASP A 152 5.14 -14.58 -17.30
C ASP A 152 5.22 -15.32 -18.65
N SER A 153 6.43 -15.70 -19.07
CA SER A 153 6.67 -16.45 -20.30
C SER A 153 6.37 -17.95 -20.17
N ILE A 154 6.42 -18.50 -18.95
CA ILE A 154 6.04 -19.89 -18.64
C ILE A 154 4.63 -19.90 -18.02
N ASN A 155 3.65 -19.40 -18.78
CA ASN A 155 2.25 -19.62 -18.45
C ASN A 155 1.91 -21.09 -18.80
N PRO A 156 1.60 -21.96 -17.81
CA PRO A 156 1.34 -23.38 -18.06
C PRO A 156 0.17 -23.61 -19.03
N CYS A 157 -0.74 -22.64 -19.15
CA CYS A 157 -1.83 -22.67 -20.12
C CYS A 157 -1.33 -22.50 -21.57
N ALA A 158 -0.41 -21.55 -21.81
CA ALA A 158 0.14 -21.30 -23.14
C ALA A 158 1.03 -22.46 -23.63
N PHE A 159 1.80 -23.05 -22.72
CA PHE A 159 2.64 -24.21 -23.04
C PHE A 159 1.79 -25.45 -23.44
N ALA A 160 0.70 -25.70 -22.72
CA ALA A 160 -0.22 -26.79 -23.04
C ALA A 160 -0.87 -26.63 -24.42
N VAL A 161 -1.29 -25.41 -24.79
CA VAL A 161 -1.86 -25.13 -26.11
C VAL A 161 -0.83 -25.36 -27.22
N MET A 162 0.39 -24.86 -27.05
CA MET A 162 1.46 -25.07 -28.05
C MET A 162 1.76 -26.56 -28.26
N LEU A 163 1.84 -27.34 -27.19
CA LEU A 163 2.09 -28.79 -27.28
C LEU A 163 0.92 -29.55 -27.92
N LEU A 164 -0.33 -29.16 -27.64
CA LEU A 164 -1.51 -29.75 -28.27
C LEU A 164 -1.54 -29.46 -29.78
N LEU A 165 -1.20 -28.25 -30.20
CA LEU A 165 -1.14 -27.87 -31.61
C LEU A 165 -0.01 -28.60 -32.35
N LEU A 166 1.18 -28.69 -31.76
CA LEU A 166 2.31 -29.46 -32.32
C LEU A 166 1.97 -30.95 -32.45
N SER A 167 1.33 -31.52 -31.43
CA SER A 167 0.88 -32.92 -31.44
C SER A 167 -0.19 -33.16 -32.51
N SER A 168 -1.12 -32.23 -32.69
CA SER A 168 -2.13 -32.28 -33.76
C SER A 168 -1.50 -32.24 -35.15
N ILE A 169 -0.53 -31.35 -35.38
CA ILE A 169 0.18 -31.24 -36.67
C ILE A 169 0.98 -32.51 -36.97
N LEU A 170 1.71 -33.05 -35.98
CA LEU A 170 2.49 -34.28 -36.15
C LEU A 170 1.59 -35.50 -36.32
N SER A 171 0.46 -35.57 -35.62
CA SER A 171 -0.54 -36.65 -35.74
C SER A 171 -1.21 -36.64 -37.12
N ARG A 172 -1.44 -35.46 -37.72
CA ARG A 172 -2.00 -35.34 -39.07
C ARG A 172 -0.96 -35.54 -40.19
N ARG A 173 0.35 -35.52 -39.88
CA ARG A 173 1.44 -35.76 -40.84
C ARG A 173 1.78 -37.24 -40.95
N GLN A 174 0.77 -38.06 -41.26
CA GLN A 174 0.98 -39.45 -41.64
C GLN A 174 1.28 -39.51 -43.14
N SER A 175 2.39 -40.17 -43.51
CA SER A 175 2.76 -40.59 -44.87
C SER A 175 3.63 -39.66 -45.72
N ARG A 176 4.95 -39.67 -45.48
CA ARG A 176 5.98 -39.82 -46.54
C ARG A 176 7.20 -40.63 -46.09
N ARG A 177 6.99 -41.69 -45.29
CA ARG A 177 8.04 -42.68 -45.00
C ARG A 177 8.17 -43.78 -46.07
N LYS A 178 7.42 -43.71 -47.17
CA LYS A 178 7.46 -44.70 -48.27
C LYS A 178 8.40 -44.34 -49.44
N THR A 179 9.30 -43.37 -49.30
CA THR A 179 10.19 -42.92 -50.40
C THR A 179 11.69 -43.02 -50.08
N LEU A 180 12.06 -43.78 -49.05
CA LEU A 180 13.46 -44.09 -48.71
C LEU A 180 13.78 -45.59 -48.78
N LEU A 181 12.87 -46.39 -49.32
CA LEU A 181 13.08 -47.80 -49.65
C LEU A 181 12.40 -48.10 -51.01
N ALA A 182 12.86 -47.41 -52.05
CA ALA A 182 12.66 -47.74 -53.46
C ALA A 182 13.87 -47.25 -54.23
#